data_AF-A0A962JLU3-F1
#
_entry.id   AF-A0A962JLU3-F1
#
_cell.length_a   1.000
_cell.length_b   1.000
_cell.length_c   1.000
_cell.angle_alpha   90.00
_cell.angle_beta   90.00
_cell.angle_gamma   90.00
#
_symmetry.space_group_name_H-M   'P 1'
#
loop_
_entity.id
_entity.type
_entity.pdbx_description
1 polymer ?
#
loop_
_entity_poly.entity_id
_entity_poly.type
_entity_poly.pdbx_seq_one_letter_code
_entity_poly.pdbx_strand_id
1 'polypeptide(L)'
;NHDIIEKQTPSPEEAAYLYAVHNQVDQQAEQMIYESSEWFSLIQQTHIKQIATRIFDTLPKVEDSQFEGGAWLTIDRSDGYKMLVRSFPIAGIWFLAGIAKDTDVSAQEHLQKLYHEVLYAADDKQTTVHLVLQHSRKTYPALISAEETLWKNLEFDAVGNLALSPEESEVLASAKDAATPFPLFINGRAGSGKSTVLQYLFTDYLYYFLKNQHVAKPVYFSCSNELIKRANEVVSSLLLCSGKYWQDDQRQLLVNQNKDMIADVFKEFRRFLYSHVPEQFKEDFLPRNYVDYAYFRQSWEKQFKHDPIARQKYSADVSWHVIRSYIKGTNSEFYLEPADYQDIEQKQQTVTDETFKLVYDKVW
;
A
#
# COMPACT_ATOMS: atom_id res chain seq x y z
N ASN A 1 9.90 -28.25 -31.02
CA ASN A 1 10.86 -28.39 -29.91
C ASN A 1 11.53 -27.06 -29.66
N HIS A 2 10.90 -26.20 -28.88
CA HIS A 2 11.60 -25.09 -28.27
C HIS A 2 11.90 -25.50 -26.85
N ASP A 3 13.19 -25.49 -26.51
CA ASP A 3 13.64 -25.62 -25.14
C ASP A 3 12.92 -24.54 -24.34
N ILE A 4 12.01 -24.97 -23.48
CA ILE A 4 11.47 -24.11 -22.43
C ILE A 4 12.71 -23.64 -21.68
N ILE A 5 13.11 -22.39 -21.86
CA ILE A 5 14.19 -21.80 -21.08
C ILE A 5 13.68 -21.86 -19.65
N GLU A 6 14.21 -22.82 -18.89
CA GLU A 6 13.90 -22.95 -17.47
C GLU A 6 14.12 -21.59 -16.84
N LYS A 7 13.09 -21.08 -16.14
CA LYS A 7 13.22 -19.83 -15.39
C LYS A 7 14.44 -19.96 -14.49
N GLN A 8 15.44 -19.11 -14.73
CA GLN A 8 16.65 -19.09 -13.92
C GLN A 8 16.26 -18.96 -12.46
N THR A 9 16.77 -19.86 -11.63
CA THR A 9 16.63 -19.76 -10.20
C THR A 9 17.35 -18.50 -9.71
N PRO A 10 16.77 -17.75 -8.76
CA PRO A 10 17.45 -16.61 -8.18
C PRO A 10 18.82 -17.04 -7.65
N SER A 11 19.83 -16.19 -7.84
CA SER A 11 21.13 -16.36 -7.19
C SER A 11 20.96 -16.38 -5.65
N PRO A 12 21.93 -16.94 -4.90
CA PRO A 12 21.87 -16.91 -3.43
C PRO A 12 21.73 -15.49 -2.86
N GLU A 13 22.32 -14.49 -3.51
CA GLU A 13 22.21 -13.08 -3.12
C GLU A 13 20.82 -12.51 -3.40
N GLU A 14 20.21 -12.85 -4.54
CA GLU A 14 18.82 -12.46 -4.85
C GLU A 14 17.82 -13.19 -3.95
N ALA A 15 18.01 -14.48 -3.70
CA ALA A 15 17.20 -15.23 -2.74
C ALA A 15 17.35 -14.62 -1.34
N ALA A 16 18.57 -14.33 -0.89
CA ALA A 16 18.80 -13.63 0.36
C ALA A 16 18.10 -12.26 0.35
N TYR A 17 18.18 -11.47 -0.71
CA TYR A 17 17.46 -10.20 -0.81
C TYR A 17 15.94 -10.35 -0.69
N LEU A 18 15.35 -11.37 -1.33
CA LEU A 18 13.91 -11.62 -1.31
C LEU A 18 13.40 -11.99 0.09
N TYR A 19 14.23 -12.63 0.93
CA TYR A 19 13.82 -13.14 2.25
C TYR A 19 14.47 -12.42 3.45
N ALA A 20 15.65 -11.81 3.30
CA ALA A 20 16.42 -11.17 4.39
C ALA A 20 15.87 -9.81 4.80
N VAL A 21 15.13 -9.15 3.90
CA VAL A 21 14.39 -7.90 4.19
C VAL A 21 13.45 -8.08 5.39
N HIS A 22 13.02 -9.32 5.66
CA HIS A 22 11.98 -9.64 6.65
C HIS A 22 12.53 -10.14 7.99
N ASN A 23 13.79 -10.60 8.03
CA ASN A 23 14.43 -11.13 9.24
C ASN A 23 15.09 -10.04 10.12
N GLN A 24 15.11 -8.78 9.68
CA GLN A 24 15.77 -7.70 10.42
C GLN A 24 14.88 -7.00 11.46
N VAL A 25 13.63 -7.42 11.63
CA VAL A 25 12.72 -6.85 12.62
C VAL A 25 12.34 -7.92 13.62
N ASP A 26 13.25 -8.17 14.55
CA ASP A 26 12.89 -8.85 15.78
C ASP A 26 11.84 -7.97 16.48
N GLN A 27 10.58 -8.42 16.45
CA GLN A 27 9.54 -7.90 17.32
C GLN A 27 9.84 -8.36 18.75
N GLN A 28 10.86 -7.78 19.37
CA GLN A 28 10.84 -7.69 20.83
C GLN A 28 9.55 -6.97 21.22
N ALA A 29 9.00 -7.33 22.37
CA ALA A 29 7.77 -6.76 22.91
C ALA A 29 7.97 -5.28 23.28
N GLU A 30 8.13 -4.43 22.27
CA GLU A 30 8.19 -2.98 22.41
C GLU A 30 6.76 -2.46 22.60
N GLN A 31 6.58 -1.55 23.55
CA GLN A 31 5.33 -0.82 23.69
C GLN A 31 5.07 -0.04 22.39
N MET A 32 3.83 -0.03 21.93
CA MET A 32 3.39 0.58 20.67
C MET A 32 2.36 1.66 20.96
N ILE A 33 2.47 2.80 20.30
CA ILE A 33 1.47 3.86 20.28
C ILE A 33 0.47 3.59 19.14
N TYR A 34 -0.81 3.77 19.44
CA TYR A 34 -1.93 3.66 18.53
C TYR A 34 -2.76 4.92 18.61
N GLU A 35 -2.91 5.62 17.49
CA GLU A 35 -3.64 6.89 17.41
C GLU A 35 -4.99 6.70 16.77
N SER A 36 -6.02 7.25 17.37
CA SER A 36 -7.36 7.22 16.82
C SER A 36 -7.55 8.16 15.61
N SER A 37 -8.69 8.05 14.91
CA SER A 37 -9.01 8.96 13.81
C SER A 37 -9.24 10.41 14.29
N GLU A 38 -9.85 10.59 15.46
CA GLU A 38 -10.09 11.90 16.08
C GLU A 38 -8.77 12.51 16.54
N TRP A 39 -7.87 11.72 17.14
CA TRP A 39 -6.52 12.17 17.46
C TRP A 39 -5.81 12.71 16.21
N PHE A 40 -5.72 11.87 15.18
CA PHE A 40 -5.07 12.24 13.92
C PHE A 40 -5.71 13.47 13.27
N SER A 41 -7.03 13.60 13.30
CA SER A 41 -7.72 14.74 12.70
C SER A 41 -7.48 16.04 13.47
N LEU A 42 -7.44 15.96 14.81
CA LEU A 42 -7.25 17.12 15.67
C LEU A 42 -5.81 17.60 15.68
N ILE A 43 -4.83 16.70 15.77
CA ILE A 43 -3.41 17.07 15.82
C ILE A 43 -2.93 17.77 14.55
N GLN A 44 -3.64 17.55 13.43
CA GLN A 44 -3.35 18.23 12.16
C GLN A 44 -3.78 19.71 12.15
N GLN A 45 -4.65 20.13 13.07
CA GLN A 45 -5.16 21.49 13.14
C GLN A 45 -4.10 22.47 13.64
N THR A 46 -4.00 23.64 13.00
CA THR A 46 -2.93 24.63 13.24
C THR A 46 -2.75 24.99 14.71
N HIS A 47 -3.84 25.16 15.46
CA HIS A 47 -3.78 25.53 16.87
C HIS A 47 -3.33 24.37 17.77
N ILE A 48 -3.59 23.11 17.39
CA ILE A 48 -3.07 21.94 18.11
C ILE A 48 -1.59 21.73 17.77
N LYS A 49 -1.17 21.95 16.52
CA LYS A 49 0.25 21.91 16.12
C LYS A 49 1.11 22.86 16.95
N GLN A 50 0.57 24.03 17.33
CA GLN A 50 1.26 25.00 18.18
C GLN A 50 1.56 24.48 19.58
N ILE A 51 0.77 23.53 20.09
CA ILE A 51 0.98 22.91 21.41
C ILE A 51 1.62 21.52 21.33
N ALA A 52 2.08 21.09 20.15
CA ALA A 52 2.61 19.74 19.94
C ALA A 52 3.78 19.37 20.85
N THR A 53 4.69 20.30 21.14
CA THR A 53 5.77 20.07 22.14
C THR A 53 5.19 19.74 23.52
N ARG A 54 4.07 20.35 23.91
CA ARG A 54 3.42 20.08 25.20
C ARG A 54 2.70 18.75 25.22
N ILE A 55 2.14 18.36 24.08
CA ILE A 55 1.59 17.03 23.87
C ILE A 55 2.71 16.00 24.05
N PHE A 56 3.84 16.19 23.36
CA PHE A 56 5.04 15.36 23.49
C PHE A 56 5.51 15.23 24.94
N ASP A 57 5.65 16.36 25.65
CA ASP A 57 6.05 16.41 27.07
C ASP A 57 5.09 15.59 27.99
N THR A 58 3.85 15.35 27.54
CA THR A 58 2.80 14.64 28.29
C THR A 58 2.75 13.14 27.96
N LEU A 59 3.24 12.71 26.79
CA LEU A 59 3.18 11.30 26.33
C LEU A 59 3.77 10.29 27.32
N PRO A 60 4.88 10.54 28.04
CA PRO A 60 5.41 9.59 29.02
C PRO A 60 4.42 9.26 30.15
N LYS A 61 3.48 10.16 30.46
CA LYS A 61 2.45 9.93 31.50
C LYS A 61 1.36 8.95 31.04
N VAL A 62 1.35 8.52 29.78
CA VAL A 62 0.38 7.54 29.25
C VAL A 62 0.59 6.17 29.89
N GLU A 63 1.82 5.79 30.25
CA GLU A 63 2.09 4.49 30.89
C GLU A 63 1.31 4.30 32.21
N ASP A 64 1.03 5.40 32.91
CA ASP A 64 0.26 5.43 34.16
C ASP A 64 -1.27 5.29 33.95
N SER A 65 -1.75 5.32 32.70
CA SER A 65 -3.18 5.32 32.36
C SER A 65 -3.80 3.93 32.17
N GLN A 66 -3.53 3.02 33.11
CA GLN A 66 -3.91 1.59 33.01
C GLN A 66 -5.36 1.29 33.44
N PHE A 67 -6.11 2.31 33.84
CA PHE A 67 -7.44 2.15 34.43
C PHE A 67 -8.53 1.94 33.35
N GLU A 68 -9.57 1.20 33.71
CA GLU A 68 -10.79 1.09 32.91
C GLU A 68 -11.46 2.46 32.74
N GLY A 69 -11.93 2.74 31.52
CA GLY A 69 -12.44 4.04 31.09
C GLY A 69 -11.38 5.00 30.53
N GLY A 70 -10.10 4.65 30.64
CA GLY A 70 -8.97 5.51 30.25
C GLY A 70 -8.77 6.70 31.20
N ALA A 71 -7.78 7.53 30.89
CA ALA A 71 -7.43 8.71 31.67
C ALA A 71 -7.43 9.97 30.81
N TRP A 72 -7.90 11.07 31.39
CA TRP A 72 -7.71 12.41 30.85
C TRP A 72 -6.44 13.03 31.43
N LEU A 73 -5.38 13.11 30.62
CA LEU A 73 -4.13 13.75 31.02
C LEU A 73 -4.15 15.23 30.64
N THR A 74 -3.89 16.09 31.62
CA THR A 74 -3.76 17.53 31.38
C THR A 74 -2.48 17.83 30.63
N ILE A 75 -2.61 18.59 29.53
CA ILE A 75 -1.47 19.09 28.76
C ILE A 75 -1.01 20.38 29.45
N ASP A 76 0.11 20.30 30.17
CA ASP A 76 0.61 21.39 30.98
C ASP A 76 0.91 22.63 30.12
N ARG A 77 0.51 23.81 30.62
CA ARG A 77 0.69 25.11 29.95
C ARG A 77 0.03 25.20 28.57
N SER A 78 -1.00 24.40 28.33
CA SER A 78 -1.95 24.59 27.24
C SER A 78 -3.14 25.46 27.69
N ASP A 79 -3.91 25.99 26.75
CA ASP A 79 -5.19 26.69 26.99
C ASP A 79 -6.29 25.72 27.47
N GLY A 80 -6.01 24.94 28.52
CA GLY A 80 -6.91 23.97 29.13
C GLY A 80 -7.13 22.70 28.31
N TYR A 81 -6.20 22.27 27.46
CA TYR A 81 -6.35 21.03 26.71
C TYR A 81 -5.99 19.80 27.55
N LYS A 82 -6.73 18.72 27.31
CA LYS A 82 -6.51 17.39 27.87
C LYS A 82 -6.49 16.36 26.75
N MET A 83 -5.71 15.29 26.94
CA MET A 83 -5.72 14.12 26.06
C MET A 83 -6.41 12.94 26.74
N LEU A 84 -7.26 12.24 26.00
CA LEU A 84 -7.85 10.98 26.43
C LEU A 84 -6.97 9.84 25.97
N VAL A 85 -6.47 9.06 26.91
CA VAL A 85 -5.50 7.99 26.65
C VAL A 85 -5.83 6.74 27.45
N ARG A 86 -5.30 5.59 27.02
CA ARG A 86 -5.35 4.34 27.78
C ARG A 86 -4.11 3.50 27.51
N SER A 87 -3.53 2.92 28.56
CA SER A 87 -2.42 1.99 28.47
C SER A 87 -2.88 0.56 28.75
N PHE A 88 -2.38 -0.39 27.97
CA PHE A 88 -2.60 -1.83 28.10
C PHE A 88 -1.22 -2.52 28.21
N PRO A 89 -0.65 -2.62 29.42
CA PRO A 89 0.70 -3.15 29.61
C PRO A 89 0.90 -4.58 29.12
N ILE A 90 -0.11 -5.46 29.27
CA ILE A 90 0.00 -6.87 28.82
C ILE A 90 0.02 -6.94 27.29
N ALA A 91 -0.80 -6.12 26.64
CA ALA A 91 -0.81 -5.99 25.19
C ALA A 91 0.37 -5.17 24.63
N GLY A 92 1.02 -4.35 25.47
CA GLY A 92 2.07 -3.42 25.07
C GLY A 92 1.55 -2.23 24.26
N ILE A 93 0.39 -1.68 24.61
CA ILE A 93 -0.31 -0.66 23.80
C ILE A 93 -0.51 0.63 24.59
N TRP A 94 -0.20 1.77 23.98
CA TRP A 94 -0.64 3.10 24.37
C TRP A 94 -1.65 3.60 23.34
N PHE A 95 -2.92 3.69 23.72
CA PHE A 95 -3.98 4.19 22.84
C PHE A 95 -4.24 5.68 23.09
N LEU A 96 -4.08 6.49 22.05
CA LEU A 96 -4.32 7.94 22.05
C LEU A 96 -5.67 8.21 21.38
N ALA A 97 -6.72 8.38 22.19
CA ALA A 97 -8.11 8.42 21.72
C ALA A 97 -8.53 9.80 21.18
N GLY A 98 -7.97 10.89 21.71
CA GLY A 98 -8.29 12.23 21.23
C GLY A 98 -7.85 13.35 22.17
N ILE A 99 -8.10 14.59 21.76
CA ILE A 99 -7.76 15.81 22.52
C ILE A 99 -9.02 16.66 22.65
N ALA A 100 -9.29 17.20 23.83
CA ALA A 100 -10.42 18.09 24.07
C ALA A 100 -10.03 19.20 25.06
N LYS A 101 -10.75 20.33 25.03
CA LYS A 101 -10.62 21.35 26.07
C LYS A 101 -11.32 20.89 27.35
N ASP A 102 -10.80 21.30 28.49
CA ASP A 102 -11.37 21.02 29.81
C ASP A 102 -12.77 21.62 29.96
N THR A 103 -13.00 22.77 29.33
CA THR A 103 -14.31 23.43 29.30
C THR A 103 -15.32 22.78 28.35
N ASP A 104 -14.87 21.92 27.43
CA ASP A 104 -15.71 21.28 26.42
C ASP A 104 -16.13 19.87 26.85
N VAL A 105 -17.06 19.83 27.79
CA VAL A 105 -17.59 18.57 28.36
C VAL A 105 -18.26 17.72 27.28
N SER A 106 -18.93 18.34 26.31
CA SER A 106 -19.61 17.62 25.23
C SER A 106 -18.62 16.88 24.33
N ALA A 107 -17.50 17.50 23.98
CA ALA A 107 -16.44 16.81 23.21
C ALA A 107 -15.81 15.66 23.99
N GLN A 108 -15.61 15.82 25.31
CA GLN A 108 -15.08 14.76 26.17
C GLN A 108 -16.03 13.56 26.26
N GLU A 109 -17.32 13.81 26.51
CA GLU A 109 -18.36 12.77 26.55
C GLU A 109 -18.49 12.06 25.19
N HIS A 110 -18.38 12.81 24.10
CA HIS A 110 -18.39 12.25 22.75
C HIS A 110 -17.23 11.28 22.52
N LEU A 111 -15.99 11.67 22.86
CA LEU A 111 -14.81 10.82 22.71
C LEU A 111 -14.88 9.57 23.59
N GLN A 112 -15.32 9.70 24.86
CA GLN A 112 -15.51 8.54 25.73
C GLN A 112 -16.56 7.58 25.18
N LYS A 113 -17.68 8.10 24.66
CA LYS A 113 -18.74 7.27 24.08
C LYS A 113 -18.26 6.58 22.80
N LEU A 114 -17.54 7.31 21.94
CA LEU A 114 -17.05 6.80 20.67
C LEU A 114 -16.05 5.65 20.86
N TYR A 115 -15.17 5.79 21.85
CA TYR A 115 -14.14 4.81 22.15
C TYR A 115 -14.46 3.93 23.36
N HIS A 116 -15.72 3.88 23.81
CA HIS A 116 -16.13 3.15 25.00
C HIS A 116 -15.67 1.69 24.97
N GLU A 117 -15.87 0.98 23.85
CA GLU A 117 -15.45 -0.42 23.73
C GLU A 117 -13.94 -0.59 23.94
N VAL A 118 -13.11 0.27 23.32
CA VAL A 118 -11.66 0.28 23.52
C VAL A 118 -11.30 0.66 24.95
N LEU A 119 -11.92 1.71 25.51
CA LEU A 119 -11.59 2.26 26.82
C LEU A 119 -12.01 1.38 28.00
N TYR A 120 -12.90 0.41 27.79
CA TYR A 120 -13.33 -0.56 28.82
C TYR A 120 -12.95 -2.00 28.49
N ALA A 121 -12.22 -2.25 27.39
CA ALA A 121 -11.67 -3.57 27.07
C ALA A 121 -10.79 -4.12 28.21
N ALA A 122 -10.84 -5.43 28.43
CA ALA A 122 -9.90 -6.12 29.33
C ALA A 122 -8.50 -6.12 28.71
N ASP A 123 -7.44 -6.15 29.52
CA ASP A 123 -6.05 -6.19 29.04
C ASP A 123 -5.64 -7.63 28.61
N ASP A 124 -6.37 -8.19 27.65
CA ASP A 124 -6.01 -9.42 26.93
C ASP A 124 -5.24 -9.07 25.65
N LYS A 125 -4.07 -9.66 25.44
CA LYS A 125 -3.17 -9.28 24.34
C LYS A 125 -3.82 -9.39 22.96
N GLN A 126 -4.42 -10.54 22.62
CA GLN A 126 -4.94 -10.75 21.25
C GLN A 126 -6.19 -9.92 20.98
N THR A 127 -7.15 -9.93 21.90
CA THR A 127 -8.43 -9.23 21.74
C THR A 127 -8.22 -7.72 21.71
N THR A 128 -7.36 -7.19 22.59
CA THR A 128 -7.09 -5.75 22.68
C THR A 128 -6.33 -5.23 21.48
N VAL A 129 -5.31 -5.95 20.99
CA VAL A 129 -4.61 -5.56 19.75
C VAL A 129 -5.60 -5.43 18.60
N HIS A 130 -6.46 -6.44 18.41
CA HIS A 130 -7.44 -6.43 17.33
C HIS A 130 -8.45 -5.28 17.47
N LEU A 131 -9.00 -5.07 18.67
CA LEU A 131 -9.96 -4.01 18.94
C LEU A 131 -9.34 -2.62 18.75
N VAL A 132 -8.16 -2.37 19.32
CA VAL A 132 -7.46 -1.07 19.20
C VAL A 132 -7.12 -0.78 17.74
N LEU A 133 -6.65 -1.78 16.98
CA LEU A 133 -6.35 -1.64 15.55
C LEU A 133 -7.55 -1.16 14.73
N GLN A 134 -8.75 -1.69 14.98
CA GLN A 134 -9.98 -1.27 14.28
C GLN A 134 -10.31 0.20 14.48
N HIS A 135 -9.87 0.77 15.60
CA HIS A 135 -10.11 2.15 16.00
C HIS A 135 -8.91 3.07 15.76
N SER A 136 -7.81 2.54 15.20
CA SER A 136 -6.57 3.27 15.01
C SER A 136 -6.37 3.71 13.58
N ARG A 137 -5.80 4.90 13.41
CA ARG A 137 -5.35 5.47 12.15
C ARG A 137 -3.85 5.32 11.96
N LYS A 138 -3.06 5.46 13.03
CA LYS A 138 -1.60 5.29 13.02
C LYS A 138 -1.12 4.35 14.10
N THR A 139 0.02 3.70 13.86
CA THR A 139 0.73 2.85 14.82
C THR A 139 2.25 2.98 14.67
N TYR A 140 2.96 3.11 15.79
CA TYR A 140 4.42 3.20 15.83
C TYR A 140 4.98 2.86 17.20
N PRO A 141 6.28 2.48 17.32
CA PRO A 141 6.90 2.20 18.61
C PRO A 141 6.84 3.39 19.57
N ALA A 142 6.47 3.13 20.83
CA ALA A 142 6.40 4.14 21.89
C ALA A 142 7.76 4.80 22.15
N LEU A 143 8.86 4.11 21.87
CA LEU A 143 10.22 4.62 22.00
C LEU A 143 10.50 5.86 21.12
N ILE A 144 9.72 6.08 20.05
CA ILE A 144 9.76 7.32 19.26
C ILE A 144 9.42 8.54 20.12
N SER A 145 8.60 8.39 21.16
CA SER A 145 8.27 9.46 22.11
C SER A 145 9.47 9.90 22.97
N ALA A 146 10.65 9.30 22.82
CA ALA A 146 11.89 9.77 23.44
C ALA A 146 12.60 10.89 22.66
N GLU A 147 12.28 11.11 21.37
CA GLU A 147 12.89 12.17 20.55
C GLU A 147 11.82 13.03 19.85
N GLU A 148 11.75 14.30 20.25
CA GLU A 148 10.67 15.21 19.86
C GLU A 148 10.62 15.47 18.35
N THR A 149 11.77 15.59 17.70
CA THR A 149 11.85 15.93 16.28
C THR A 149 11.31 14.78 15.43
N LEU A 150 11.69 13.55 15.74
CA LEU A 150 11.27 12.32 15.07
C LEU A 150 9.78 12.07 15.32
N TRP A 151 9.29 12.25 16.55
CA TRP A 151 7.87 12.18 16.84
C TRP A 151 7.07 13.22 16.04
N LYS A 152 7.48 14.49 16.01
CA LYS A 152 6.79 15.54 15.22
C LYS A 152 6.77 15.23 13.72
N ASN A 153 7.89 14.73 13.18
CA ASN A 153 7.96 14.34 11.77
C ASN A 153 6.98 13.22 11.46
N LEU A 154 6.83 12.26 12.37
CA LEU A 154 5.86 11.18 12.26
C LEU A 154 4.41 11.69 12.41
N GLU A 155 4.16 12.50 13.43
CA GLU A 155 2.83 13.01 13.81
C GLU A 155 2.21 13.82 12.66
N PHE A 156 3.01 14.72 12.08
CA PHE A 156 2.56 15.63 11.03
C PHE A 156 2.64 15.05 9.62
N ASP A 157 3.23 13.87 9.46
CA ASP A 157 3.15 13.16 8.21
C ASP A 157 1.74 12.57 8.00
N ALA A 158 1.17 12.73 6.81
CA ALA A 158 -0.22 12.34 6.55
C ALA A 158 -0.39 10.87 6.14
N VAL A 159 0.70 10.14 5.85
CA VAL A 159 0.63 8.89 5.07
C VAL A 159 1.48 7.75 5.64
N GLY A 160 2.47 8.05 6.46
CA GLY A 160 3.34 7.09 7.12
C GLY A 160 2.76 6.56 8.41
N ASN A 161 3.21 5.36 8.80
CA ASN A 161 2.84 4.67 10.04
C ASN A 161 1.33 4.47 10.20
N LEU A 162 0.59 4.28 9.10
CA LEU A 162 -0.81 3.86 9.12
C LEU A 162 -0.97 2.55 9.90
N ALA A 163 -2.02 2.50 10.73
CA ALA A 163 -2.49 1.27 11.33
C ALA A 163 -3.09 0.41 10.20
N LEU A 164 -2.38 -0.66 9.83
CA LEU A 164 -2.85 -1.62 8.85
C LEU A 164 -3.99 -2.44 9.47
N SER A 165 -5.02 -2.73 8.68
CA SER A 165 -6.08 -3.64 9.14
C SER A 165 -5.49 -5.03 9.47
N PRO A 166 -6.21 -5.86 10.24
CA PRO A 166 -5.79 -7.25 10.46
C PRO A 166 -5.52 -8.00 9.14
N GLU A 167 -6.40 -7.83 8.14
CA GLU A 167 -6.24 -8.46 6.82
C GLU A 167 -5.01 -7.92 6.08
N GLU A 168 -4.76 -6.60 6.11
CA GLU A 168 -3.57 -6.00 5.51
C GLU A 168 -2.28 -6.48 6.19
N SER A 169 -2.32 -6.63 7.51
CA SER A 169 -1.22 -7.16 8.33
C SER A 169 -0.95 -8.63 8.04
N GLU A 170 -2.00 -9.45 7.85
CA GLU A 170 -1.88 -10.86 7.45
C GLU A 170 -1.32 -11.00 6.03
N VAL A 171 -1.74 -10.17 5.08
CA VAL A 171 -1.15 -10.13 3.73
C VAL A 171 0.32 -9.71 3.80
N LEU A 172 0.64 -8.73 4.64
CA LEU A 172 2.01 -8.30 4.86
C LEU A 172 2.84 -9.42 5.53
N ALA A 173 2.28 -10.16 6.48
CA ALA A 173 2.95 -11.25 7.17
C ALA A 173 3.16 -12.48 6.27
N SER A 174 2.15 -12.85 5.48
CA SER A 174 2.28 -13.95 4.50
C SER A 174 3.28 -13.63 3.39
N ALA A 175 3.36 -12.36 2.96
CA ALA A 175 4.40 -11.90 2.04
C ALA A 175 5.82 -12.01 2.60
N LYS A 176 5.96 -12.14 3.92
CA LYS A 176 7.25 -12.29 4.64
C LYS A 176 7.62 -13.75 4.89
N ASP A 177 6.69 -14.68 4.74
CA ASP A 177 6.94 -16.11 4.93
C ASP A 177 7.70 -16.68 3.72
N ALA A 178 8.85 -17.31 3.99
CA ALA A 178 9.65 -17.97 2.98
C ALA A 178 8.90 -19.13 2.26
N ALA A 179 7.85 -19.66 2.90
CA ALA A 179 6.98 -20.69 2.33
C ALA A 179 6.03 -20.18 1.23
N THR A 180 5.79 -18.86 1.13
CA THR A 180 5.01 -18.21 0.07
C THR A 180 5.94 -17.41 -0.86
N PRO A 181 6.65 -18.09 -1.78
CA PRO A 181 7.59 -17.42 -2.67
C PRO A 181 6.88 -16.52 -3.68
N PHE A 182 7.63 -15.54 -4.19
CA PHE A 182 7.22 -14.74 -5.35
C PHE A 182 6.83 -15.63 -6.54
N PRO A 183 5.83 -15.24 -7.36
CA PRO A 183 5.11 -13.96 -7.33
C PRO A 183 4.06 -13.85 -6.22
N LEU A 184 4.05 -12.71 -5.53
CA LEU A 184 3.05 -12.36 -4.52
C LEU A 184 1.83 -11.70 -5.19
N PHE A 185 0.64 -12.25 -4.95
CA PHE A 185 -0.63 -11.68 -5.40
C PHE A 185 -1.41 -11.08 -4.24
N ILE A 186 -1.60 -9.76 -4.25
CA ILE A 186 -2.38 -9.03 -3.26
C ILE A 186 -3.80 -8.83 -3.81
N ASN A 187 -4.75 -9.64 -3.36
CA ASN A 187 -6.16 -9.57 -3.75
C ASN A 187 -6.98 -8.74 -2.76
N GLY A 188 -7.99 -7.99 -3.25
CA GLY A 188 -8.87 -7.22 -2.39
C GLY A 188 -9.81 -6.27 -3.16
N ARG A 189 -10.93 -5.87 -2.54
CA ARG A 189 -11.91 -4.95 -3.14
C ARG A 189 -11.34 -3.52 -3.28
N ALA A 190 -11.98 -2.67 -4.08
CA ALA A 190 -11.60 -1.25 -4.14
C ALA A 190 -11.64 -0.64 -2.73
N GLY A 191 -10.62 0.14 -2.36
CA GLY A 191 -10.49 0.74 -1.04
C GLY A 191 -9.87 -0.15 0.05
N SER A 192 -9.57 -1.42 -0.21
CA SER A 192 -8.97 -2.36 0.76
C SER A 192 -7.45 -2.17 1.02
N GLY A 193 -6.93 -0.96 0.76
CA GLY A 193 -5.51 -0.60 0.99
C GLY A 193 -4.42 -1.43 0.28
N LYS A 194 -4.73 -2.16 -0.80
CA LYS A 194 -3.72 -2.89 -1.61
C LYS A 194 -2.48 -2.06 -1.97
N SER A 195 -2.69 -0.82 -2.41
CA SER A 195 -1.60 0.09 -2.75
C SER A 195 -0.75 0.43 -1.54
N THR A 196 -1.37 0.59 -0.36
CA THR A 196 -0.69 0.83 0.91
C THR A 196 0.20 -0.35 1.26
N VAL A 197 -0.34 -1.57 1.28
CA VAL A 197 0.45 -2.79 1.57
C VAL A 197 1.63 -2.92 0.62
N LEU A 198 1.42 -2.72 -0.68
CA LEU A 198 2.49 -2.75 -1.68
C LEU A 198 3.56 -1.67 -1.43
N GLN A 199 3.16 -0.46 -1.03
CA GLN A 199 4.09 0.63 -0.73
C GLN A 199 4.92 0.35 0.53
N TYR A 200 4.33 -0.26 1.56
CA TYR A 200 5.05 -0.69 2.75
C TYR A 200 6.07 -1.78 2.42
N LEU A 201 5.65 -2.84 1.70
CA LEU A 201 6.55 -3.88 1.21
C LEU A 201 7.69 -3.29 0.38
N PHE A 202 7.36 -2.44 -0.59
CA PHE A 202 8.36 -1.83 -1.46
C PHE A 202 9.34 -0.94 -0.68
N THR A 203 8.87 -0.22 0.34
CA THR A 203 9.74 0.57 1.22
C THR A 203 10.79 -0.31 1.89
N ASP A 204 10.40 -1.50 2.35
CA ASP A 204 11.30 -2.45 2.99
C ASP A 204 12.40 -2.94 2.04
N TYR A 205 12.02 -3.33 0.81
CA TYR A 205 12.98 -3.73 -0.22
C TYR A 205 13.91 -2.58 -0.62
N LEU A 206 13.35 -1.39 -0.85
CA LEU A 206 14.12 -0.21 -1.24
C LEU A 206 15.11 0.21 -0.15
N TYR A 207 14.70 0.19 1.12
CA TYR A 207 15.58 0.49 2.24
C TYR A 207 16.74 -0.50 2.35
N TYR A 208 16.44 -1.80 2.21
CA TYR A 208 17.49 -2.81 2.20
C TYR A 208 18.46 -2.65 1.03
N PHE A 209 17.97 -2.34 -0.17
CA PHE A 209 18.81 -2.02 -1.33
C PHE A 209 19.69 -0.80 -1.09
N LEU A 210 19.15 0.26 -0.46
CA LEU A 210 19.92 1.46 -0.10
C LEU A 210 21.10 1.12 0.82
N LYS A 211 20.89 0.19 1.77
CA LYS A 211 21.95 -0.30 2.67
C LYS A 211 22.91 -1.28 1.98
N ASN A 212 22.42 -2.07 1.04
CA ASN A 212 23.12 -3.18 0.42
C ASN A 212 23.05 -3.04 -1.12
N GLN A 213 23.88 -2.18 -1.69
CA GLN A 213 23.91 -1.89 -3.14
C GLN A 213 24.50 -3.04 -4.00
N HIS A 214 24.59 -4.26 -3.46
CA HIS A 214 25.11 -5.44 -4.15
C HIS A 214 24.02 -6.22 -4.90
N VAL A 215 22.75 -5.88 -4.69
CA VAL A 215 21.59 -6.55 -5.28
C VAL A 215 20.95 -5.68 -6.37
N ALA A 216 20.11 -6.29 -7.21
CA ALA A 216 19.41 -5.56 -8.25
C ALA A 216 18.47 -4.49 -7.66
N LYS A 217 18.45 -3.31 -8.30
CA LYS A 217 17.62 -2.18 -7.89
C LYS A 217 16.13 -2.53 -8.02
N PRO A 218 15.32 -2.42 -6.96
CA PRO A 218 13.87 -2.65 -7.06
C PRO A 218 13.22 -1.55 -7.88
N VAL A 219 12.16 -1.88 -8.63
CA VAL A 219 11.42 -0.91 -9.47
C VAL A 219 9.93 -1.01 -9.16
N TYR A 220 9.29 0.15 -8.98
CA TYR A 220 7.86 0.28 -8.74
C TYR A 220 7.16 0.73 -10.02
N PHE A 221 6.23 -0.09 -10.51
CA PHE A 221 5.44 0.23 -11.71
C PHE A 221 3.99 0.58 -11.37
N SER A 222 3.43 1.53 -12.12
CA SER A 222 2.00 1.83 -12.10
C SER A 222 1.52 2.28 -13.48
N CYS A 223 0.20 2.29 -13.70
CA CYS A 223 -0.42 2.62 -14.98
C CYS A 223 -0.58 4.13 -15.23
N SER A 224 -0.33 4.98 -14.23
CA SER A 224 -0.41 6.43 -14.41
C SER A 224 0.69 7.18 -13.64
N ASN A 225 1.06 8.35 -14.16
CA ASN A 225 2.05 9.21 -13.52
C ASN A 225 1.56 9.76 -12.17
N GLU A 226 0.25 9.96 -12.00
CA GLU A 226 -0.33 10.42 -10.73
C GLU A 226 -0.16 9.37 -9.63
N LEU A 227 -0.42 8.10 -9.94
CA LEU A 227 -0.22 6.99 -9.01
C LEU A 227 1.26 6.82 -8.66
N ILE A 228 2.16 7.01 -9.64
CA ILE A 228 3.61 7.01 -9.42
C ILE A 228 4.05 8.13 -8.48
N LYS A 229 3.60 9.37 -8.70
CA LYS A 229 3.92 10.50 -7.82
C LYS A 229 3.47 10.23 -6.40
N ARG A 230 2.21 9.79 -6.24
CA ARG A 230 1.66 9.45 -4.93
C ARG A 230 2.45 8.32 -4.26
N ALA A 231 2.80 7.26 -4.98
CA ALA A 231 3.60 6.16 -4.42
C ALA A 231 4.99 6.64 -3.98
N ASN A 232 5.64 7.49 -4.77
CA ASN A 232 6.93 8.08 -4.41
C ASN A 232 6.84 8.94 -3.14
N GLU A 233 5.82 9.78 -3.02
CA GLU A 233 5.57 10.58 -1.82
C GLU A 233 5.39 9.70 -0.57
N VAL A 234 4.55 8.66 -0.67
CA VAL A 234 4.32 7.72 0.44
C VAL A 234 5.59 7.00 0.84
N VAL A 235 6.30 6.38 -0.11
CA VAL A 235 7.50 5.60 0.17
C VAL A 235 8.62 6.49 0.70
N SER A 236 8.83 7.68 0.12
CA SER A 236 9.82 8.65 0.60
C SER A 236 9.52 9.08 2.04
N SER A 237 8.24 9.30 2.36
CA SER A 237 7.81 9.58 3.73
C SER A 237 8.08 8.38 4.65
N LEU A 238 7.71 7.16 4.26
CA LEU A 238 7.95 5.96 5.06
C LEU A 238 9.45 5.73 5.31
N LEU A 239 10.32 5.96 4.33
CA LEU A 239 11.77 5.86 4.50
C LEU A 239 12.32 6.84 5.56
N LEU A 240 11.68 8.01 5.73
CA LEU A 240 12.13 9.05 6.66
C LEU A 240 11.45 8.98 8.03
N CYS A 241 10.17 8.62 8.06
CA CYS A 241 9.31 8.75 9.23
C CYS A 241 8.84 7.41 9.79
N SER A 242 9.08 6.28 9.09
CA SER A 242 8.66 4.99 9.64
C SER A 242 9.42 4.68 10.92
N GLY A 243 8.65 4.29 11.95
CA GLY A 243 9.22 3.81 13.21
C GLY A 243 10.13 2.61 12.99
N LYS A 244 9.88 1.77 11.99
CA LYS A 244 10.68 0.57 11.69
C LYS A 244 12.19 0.82 11.56
N TYR A 245 12.58 2.01 11.10
CA TYR A 245 13.97 2.36 10.82
C TYR A 245 14.58 3.31 11.86
N TRP A 246 13.93 3.52 13.00
CA TRP A 246 14.32 4.56 13.97
C TRP A 246 15.72 4.32 14.55
N GLN A 247 16.15 3.06 14.71
CA GLN A 247 17.46 2.69 15.26
C GLN A 247 18.64 2.98 14.32
N ASP A 248 18.39 3.34 13.06
CA ASP A 248 19.43 3.71 12.11
C ASP A 248 19.70 5.22 12.11
N ASP A 249 20.70 5.63 12.89
CA ASP A 249 21.12 7.04 13.00
C ASP A 249 21.54 7.64 11.64
N GLN A 250 21.96 6.82 10.68
CA GLN A 250 22.36 7.28 9.34
C GLN A 250 21.22 7.30 8.32
N ARG A 251 20.00 6.89 8.69
CA ARG A 251 18.84 6.78 7.80
C ARG A 251 18.59 8.07 7.02
N GLN A 252 18.55 9.21 7.72
CA GLN A 252 18.21 10.48 7.08
C GLN A 252 19.29 10.90 6.07
N LEU A 253 20.57 10.67 6.38
CA LEU A 253 21.68 10.91 5.48
C LEU A 253 21.62 9.98 4.26
N LEU A 254 21.37 8.68 4.49
CA LEU A 254 21.23 7.66 3.45
C LEU A 254 20.11 8.02 2.46
N VAL A 255 18.92 8.36 2.96
CA VAL A 255 17.77 8.74 2.12
C VAL A 255 18.06 10.05 1.38
N ASN A 256 18.65 11.04 2.05
CA ASN A 256 18.97 12.33 1.44
C ASN A 256 20.01 12.22 0.32
N GLN A 257 21.04 11.39 0.49
CA GLN A 257 22.07 11.16 -0.52
C GLN A 257 21.55 10.41 -1.75
N ASN A 258 20.48 9.62 -1.59
CA ASN A 258 19.93 8.78 -2.64
C ASN A 258 18.60 9.28 -3.21
N LYS A 259 18.22 10.55 -2.99
CA LYS A 259 16.93 11.12 -3.43
C LYS A 259 16.64 10.91 -4.91
N ASP A 260 17.61 11.18 -5.78
CA ASP A 260 17.43 11.04 -7.22
C ASP A 260 17.25 9.57 -7.63
N MET A 261 17.96 8.65 -6.96
CA MET A 261 17.82 7.22 -7.19
C MET A 261 16.45 6.72 -6.71
N ILE A 262 15.98 7.18 -5.55
CA ILE A 262 14.65 6.88 -5.02
C ILE A 262 13.57 7.39 -6.00
N ALA A 263 13.72 8.58 -6.56
CA ALA A 263 12.79 9.07 -7.57
C ALA A 263 12.84 8.23 -8.86
N ASP A 264 14.02 7.73 -9.24
CA ASP A 264 14.23 6.95 -10.45
C ASP A 264 13.59 5.54 -10.39
N VAL A 265 13.41 4.94 -9.21
CA VAL A 265 12.80 3.60 -9.11
C VAL A 265 11.29 3.57 -9.41
N PHE A 266 10.62 4.72 -9.44
CA PHE A 266 9.20 4.78 -9.77
C PHE A 266 8.98 5.06 -11.26
N LYS A 267 8.34 4.13 -11.97
CA LYS A 267 8.18 4.18 -13.41
C LYS A 267 6.72 4.00 -13.83
N GLU A 268 6.21 4.89 -14.66
CA GLU A 268 4.95 4.66 -15.35
C GLU A 268 5.16 3.57 -16.41
N PHE A 269 4.42 2.47 -16.29
CA PHE A 269 4.73 1.21 -16.97
C PHE A 269 4.76 1.36 -18.49
N ARG A 270 3.80 2.08 -19.08
CA ARG A 270 3.72 2.26 -20.53
C ARG A 270 4.84 3.14 -21.05
N ARG A 271 5.15 4.25 -20.37
CA ARG A 271 6.29 5.10 -20.72
C ARG A 271 7.62 4.34 -20.59
N PHE A 272 7.74 3.49 -19.58
CA PHE A 272 8.90 2.61 -19.44
C PHE A 272 9.00 1.65 -20.64
N LEU A 273 7.94 0.92 -20.98
CA LEU A 273 7.95 0.05 -22.15
C LEU A 273 8.25 0.81 -23.45
N TYR A 274 7.66 1.98 -23.65
CA TYR A 274 7.93 2.83 -24.82
C TYR A 274 9.41 3.23 -24.92
N SER A 275 10.09 3.45 -23.79
CA SER A 275 11.51 3.78 -23.78
C SER A 275 12.42 2.65 -24.28
N HIS A 276 11.92 1.40 -24.25
CA HIS A 276 12.60 0.23 -24.81
C HIS A 276 12.23 -0.08 -26.26
N VAL A 277 11.30 0.67 -26.87
CA VAL A 277 10.94 0.49 -28.28
C VAL A 277 12.10 0.96 -29.17
N PRO A 278 12.62 0.11 -30.08
CA PRO A 278 13.67 0.50 -31.02
C PRO A 278 13.25 1.69 -31.89
N GLU A 279 14.19 2.57 -32.24
CA GLU A 279 13.91 3.83 -32.96
C GLU A 279 13.08 3.63 -34.23
N GLN A 280 13.36 2.56 -34.97
CA GLN A 280 12.67 2.18 -36.21
C GLN A 280 11.16 1.90 -36.02
N PHE A 281 10.72 1.58 -34.81
CA PHE A 281 9.32 1.27 -34.51
C PHE A 281 8.63 2.38 -33.69
N LYS A 282 9.34 3.42 -33.24
CA LYS A 282 8.75 4.43 -32.33
C LYS A 282 7.51 5.12 -32.89
N GLU A 283 7.48 5.42 -34.19
CA GLU A 283 6.33 6.04 -34.85
C GLU A 283 5.05 5.19 -34.72
N ASP A 284 5.17 3.87 -34.74
CA ASP A 284 4.03 2.94 -34.62
C ASP A 284 3.45 2.96 -33.20
N PHE A 285 4.30 3.15 -32.18
CA PHE A 285 3.91 3.11 -30.76
C PHE A 285 3.59 4.48 -30.16
N LEU A 286 3.46 5.53 -30.99
CA LEU A 286 3.10 6.86 -30.50
C LEU A 286 1.75 6.86 -29.76
N PRO A 287 1.57 7.74 -28.75
CA PRO A 287 0.34 7.77 -27.96
C PRO A 287 -0.94 7.92 -28.77
N ARG A 288 -0.87 8.63 -29.90
CA ARG A 288 -2.00 8.84 -30.83
C ARG A 288 -2.48 7.56 -31.54
N ASN A 289 -1.62 6.55 -31.66
CA ASN A 289 -1.95 5.27 -32.28
C ASN A 289 -2.51 4.27 -31.27
N TYR A 290 -2.57 4.64 -29.99
CA TYR A 290 -3.03 3.74 -28.95
C TYR A 290 -4.54 3.60 -28.96
N VAL A 291 -4.96 2.36 -29.19
CA VAL A 291 -6.35 1.94 -29.12
C VAL A 291 -6.62 1.51 -27.69
N ASP A 292 -7.31 2.36 -26.92
CA ASP A 292 -7.93 1.94 -25.66
C ASP A 292 -9.33 1.37 -25.91
N TYR A 293 -9.96 0.85 -24.85
CA TYR A 293 -11.29 0.26 -24.96
C TYR A 293 -12.36 1.29 -25.39
N ALA A 294 -12.26 2.54 -24.95
CA ALA A 294 -13.24 3.57 -25.28
C ALA A 294 -13.19 3.90 -26.78
N TYR A 295 -11.99 4.10 -27.31
CA TYR A 295 -11.74 4.30 -28.73
C TYR A 295 -12.16 3.07 -29.55
N PHE A 296 -11.79 1.87 -29.11
CA PHE A 296 -12.19 0.62 -29.77
C PHE A 296 -13.71 0.49 -29.84
N ARG A 297 -14.40 0.71 -28.72
CA ARG A 297 -15.87 0.63 -28.65
C ARG A 297 -16.52 1.61 -29.61
N GLN A 298 -16.03 2.84 -29.68
CA GLN A 298 -16.57 3.84 -30.62
C GLN A 298 -16.38 3.40 -32.07
N SER A 299 -15.23 2.83 -32.42
CA SER A 299 -14.94 2.32 -33.76
C SER A 299 -15.80 1.09 -34.09
N TRP A 300 -15.95 0.17 -33.15
CA TRP A 300 -16.83 -0.99 -33.27
C TRP A 300 -18.29 -0.55 -33.49
N GLU A 301 -18.80 0.42 -32.70
CA GLU A 301 -20.17 0.93 -32.84
C GLU A 301 -20.39 1.60 -34.20
N LYS A 302 -19.41 2.32 -34.75
CA LYS A 302 -19.53 2.91 -36.10
C LYS A 302 -19.73 1.87 -37.19
N GLN A 303 -19.10 0.70 -37.05
CA GLN A 303 -19.12 -0.34 -38.08
C GLN A 303 -20.24 -1.36 -37.90
N PHE A 304 -20.56 -1.73 -36.65
CA PHE A 304 -21.39 -2.90 -36.36
C PHE A 304 -22.67 -2.61 -35.58
N LYS A 305 -22.95 -1.35 -35.17
CA LYS A 305 -24.13 -1.03 -34.33
C LYS A 305 -25.47 -1.46 -34.92
N HIS A 306 -25.58 -1.48 -36.25
CA HIS A 306 -26.81 -1.87 -36.95
C HIS A 306 -26.88 -3.37 -37.28
N ASP A 307 -25.82 -4.15 -37.01
CA ASP A 307 -25.80 -5.60 -37.20
C ASP A 307 -26.33 -6.32 -35.93
N PRO A 308 -27.49 -6.99 -35.98
CA PRO A 308 -28.04 -7.72 -34.84
C PRO A 308 -27.16 -8.90 -34.42
N ILE A 309 -26.52 -9.58 -35.37
CA ILE A 309 -25.65 -10.73 -35.11
C ILE A 309 -24.40 -10.25 -34.38
N ALA A 310 -23.83 -9.11 -34.79
CA ALA A 310 -22.69 -8.50 -34.10
C ALA A 310 -23.00 -8.19 -32.65
N ARG A 311 -24.13 -7.53 -32.36
CA ARG A 311 -24.50 -7.19 -30.99
C ARG A 311 -24.73 -8.41 -30.09
N GLN A 312 -25.19 -9.53 -30.67
CA GLN A 312 -25.49 -10.74 -29.93
C GLN A 312 -24.25 -11.64 -29.74
N LYS A 313 -23.46 -11.84 -30.78
CA LYS A 313 -22.37 -12.84 -30.81
C LYS A 313 -20.98 -12.24 -30.57
N TYR A 314 -20.71 -11.02 -31.03
CA TYR A 314 -19.39 -10.40 -30.94
C TYR A 314 -19.49 -8.91 -30.63
N SER A 315 -20.15 -8.57 -29.51
CA SER A 315 -20.26 -7.18 -29.04
C SER A 315 -18.88 -6.54 -28.83
N ALA A 316 -18.83 -5.22 -28.67
CA ALA A 316 -17.57 -4.51 -28.39
C ALA A 316 -16.84 -5.11 -27.17
N ASP A 317 -17.54 -5.44 -26.09
CA ASP A 317 -16.96 -6.07 -24.90
C ASP A 317 -16.35 -7.44 -25.21
N VAL A 318 -17.12 -8.30 -25.89
CA VAL A 318 -16.69 -9.66 -26.26
C VAL A 318 -15.50 -9.62 -27.21
N SER A 319 -15.57 -8.75 -28.23
CA SER A 319 -14.51 -8.59 -29.22
C SER A 319 -13.22 -8.08 -28.57
N TRP A 320 -13.33 -7.09 -27.69
CA TRP A 320 -12.18 -6.56 -26.95
C TRP A 320 -11.54 -7.63 -26.06
N HIS A 321 -12.36 -8.38 -25.31
CA HIS A 321 -11.89 -9.48 -24.48
C HIS A 321 -11.16 -10.54 -25.31
N VAL A 322 -11.72 -10.96 -26.45
CA VAL A 322 -11.09 -11.96 -27.32
C VAL A 322 -9.74 -11.47 -27.86
N ILE A 323 -9.68 -10.23 -28.35
CA ILE A 323 -8.45 -9.66 -28.89
C ILE A 323 -7.37 -9.53 -27.80
N ARG A 324 -7.72 -9.03 -26.61
CA ARG A 324 -6.76 -8.72 -25.54
C ARG A 324 -6.33 -9.92 -24.72
N SER A 325 -7.25 -10.84 -24.45
CA SER A 325 -7.00 -11.99 -23.56
C SER A 325 -6.45 -13.19 -24.33
N TYR A 326 -6.93 -13.42 -25.56
CA TYR A 326 -6.55 -14.60 -26.34
C TYR A 326 -5.63 -14.26 -27.50
N ILE A 327 -6.10 -13.52 -28.51
CA ILE A 327 -5.34 -13.27 -29.76
C ILE A 327 -3.96 -12.67 -29.43
N LYS A 328 -3.92 -11.62 -28.60
CA LYS A 328 -2.68 -10.94 -28.18
C LYS A 328 -2.16 -11.36 -26.81
N GLY A 329 -2.99 -12.03 -26.00
CA GLY A 329 -2.74 -12.22 -24.58
C GLY A 329 -2.08 -13.55 -24.24
N THR A 330 -2.25 -14.58 -25.08
CA THR A 330 -1.77 -15.94 -24.80
C THR A 330 -0.26 -16.08 -25.04
N ASN A 331 0.28 -15.39 -26.04
CA ASN A 331 1.69 -15.48 -26.44
C ASN A 331 2.23 -14.11 -26.86
N SER A 332 3.52 -13.85 -26.60
CA SER A 332 4.21 -12.62 -26.98
C SER A 332 4.83 -12.63 -28.39
N GLU A 333 4.99 -13.79 -29.01
CA GLU A 333 5.69 -13.97 -30.28
C GLU A 333 4.74 -14.11 -31.48
N PHE A 334 3.57 -14.70 -31.28
CA PHE A 334 2.56 -14.89 -32.33
C PHE A 334 1.15 -14.62 -31.83
N TYR A 335 0.26 -14.33 -32.76
CA TYR A 335 -1.16 -14.17 -32.47
C TYR A 335 -1.85 -15.53 -32.45
N LEU A 336 -2.70 -15.76 -31.45
CA LEU A 336 -3.47 -16.99 -31.34
C LEU A 336 -4.51 -17.05 -32.48
N GLU A 337 -4.43 -18.10 -33.29
CA GLU A 337 -5.37 -18.33 -34.40
C GLU A 337 -6.58 -19.18 -33.95
N PRO A 338 -7.68 -19.22 -34.74
CA PRO A 338 -8.85 -20.02 -34.38
C PRO A 338 -8.59 -21.52 -34.21
N ALA A 339 -7.60 -22.08 -34.92
CA ALA A 339 -7.20 -23.48 -34.73
C ALA A 339 -6.53 -23.68 -33.37
N ASP A 340 -5.62 -22.79 -32.98
CA ASP A 340 -4.90 -22.86 -31.70
C ASP A 340 -5.84 -22.65 -30.50
N TYR A 341 -6.89 -21.83 -30.66
CA TYR A 341 -7.88 -21.61 -29.60
C TYR A 341 -8.64 -22.90 -29.23
N GLN A 342 -8.85 -23.82 -30.17
CA GLN A 342 -9.53 -25.09 -29.93
C GLN A 342 -8.70 -26.04 -29.04
N ASP A 343 -7.39 -25.87 -29.03
CA ASP A 343 -6.46 -26.68 -28.24
C ASP A 343 -6.30 -26.15 -26.80
N ILE A 344 -6.85 -24.98 -26.48
CA ILE A 344 -6.88 -24.45 -25.11
C ILE A 344 -7.85 -25.29 -24.26
N GLU A 345 -7.44 -25.58 -23.01
CA GLU A 345 -8.30 -26.28 -22.06
C GLU A 345 -9.66 -25.57 -21.90
N GLN A 346 -10.76 -26.33 -21.99
CA GLN A 346 -12.13 -25.77 -21.91
C GLN A 346 -12.39 -24.91 -20.67
N LYS A 347 -11.72 -25.17 -19.55
CA LYS A 347 -11.85 -24.37 -18.32
C LYS A 347 -11.29 -22.95 -18.45
N GLN A 348 -10.40 -22.72 -19.41
CA GLN A 348 -9.76 -21.44 -19.71
C GLN A 348 -10.45 -20.70 -20.87
N GLN A 349 -11.36 -21.37 -21.58
CA GLN A 349 -12.18 -20.78 -22.64
C GLN A 349 -13.40 -20.09 -22.04
N THR A 350 -13.46 -18.76 -22.14
CA THR A 350 -14.58 -17.95 -21.65
C THR A 350 -15.57 -17.58 -22.77
N VAL A 351 -15.26 -17.92 -24.01
CA VAL A 351 -16.12 -17.72 -25.19
C VAL A 351 -16.16 -18.99 -26.04
N THR A 352 -17.20 -19.15 -26.86
CA THR A 352 -17.31 -20.29 -27.79
C THR A 352 -16.35 -20.17 -28.97
N ASP A 353 -15.95 -21.29 -29.57
CA ASP A 353 -15.10 -21.31 -30.77
C ASP A 353 -15.71 -20.49 -31.92
N GLU A 354 -17.03 -20.56 -32.11
CA GLU A 354 -17.75 -19.78 -33.10
C GLU A 354 -17.57 -18.26 -32.85
N THR A 355 -17.69 -17.84 -31.58
CA THR A 355 -17.52 -16.44 -31.18
C THR A 355 -16.09 -15.97 -31.41
N PHE A 356 -15.10 -16.78 -31.00
CA PHE A 356 -13.70 -16.47 -31.21
C PHE A 356 -13.40 -16.26 -32.71
N LYS A 357 -13.83 -17.21 -33.54
CA LYS A 357 -13.64 -17.15 -34.99
C LYS A 357 -14.32 -15.93 -35.61
N LEU A 358 -15.54 -15.59 -35.19
CA LEU A 358 -16.24 -14.40 -35.69
C LEU A 358 -15.49 -13.11 -35.34
N VAL A 359 -14.91 -12.99 -34.15
CA VAL A 359 -14.09 -11.83 -33.77
C VAL A 359 -12.81 -11.80 -34.61
N TYR A 360 -12.12 -12.93 -34.75
CA TYR A 360 -10.87 -13.03 -35.52
C TYR A 360 -11.07 -12.65 -37.00
N ASP A 361 -12.15 -13.11 -37.63
CA ASP A 361 -12.38 -12.92 -39.06
C ASP A 361 -12.98 -11.54 -39.41
N LYS A 362 -13.73 -10.92 -38.49
CA LYS A 362 -14.52 -9.71 -38.77
C LYS A 362 -14.06 -8.44 -38.06
N VAL A 363 -13.38 -8.56 -36.92
CA VAL A 363 -13.08 -7.42 -36.04
C VAL A 363 -11.59 -7.20 -35.86
N TRP A 364 -10.82 -8.28 -35.67
CA TRP A 364 -9.35 -8.25 -35.70
C TRP A 364 -8.85 -7.98 -37.11
#